data_AF-A0A7Y2A806-F1
#
_entry.id   AF-A0A7Y2A806-F1
#
_cell.length_a   1.000
_cell.length_b   1.000
_cell.length_c   1.000
_cell.angle_alpha   90.00
_cell.angle_beta   90.00
_cell.angle_gamma   90.00
#
_symmetry.space_group_name_H-M   'P 1'
#
loop_
_entity.id
_entity.type
_entity.pdbx_description
1 polymer ?
#
loop_
_entity_poly.entity_id
_entity_poly.type
_entity_poly.pdbx_seq_one_letter_code
_entity_poly.pdbx_strand_id
1 'polypeptide(L)'
;MMRPIPKRTYWIALCVSLFLTTCCLVIYIESQNKLNQEYNEQVESVGSMIVQDIELSVHDNILSLENLRERTVESDGEFMSYFKSDATRITAQKEAIKFVEWIDRNGIIREIHPLEENKAAYLLDIKPIEYRYDDWLQNSKNDRAN
;
A
#
# COMPACT_ATOMS: atom_id res chain seq x y z
N MET A 1 -39.52 35.83 58.58
CA MET A 1 -40.38 34.64 58.36
C MET A 1 -40.28 34.24 56.89
N MET A 2 -39.75 33.06 56.58
CA MET A 2 -39.74 32.53 55.22
C MET A 2 -41.16 32.04 54.86
N ARG A 3 -41.72 32.55 53.75
CA ARG A 3 -43.03 32.08 53.26
C ARG A 3 -42.88 30.67 52.68
N PRO A 4 -43.79 29.74 52.99
CA PRO A 4 -43.72 28.38 52.46
C PRO A 4 -43.92 28.39 50.94
N ILE A 5 -43.00 27.74 50.23
CA ILE A 5 -43.04 27.61 48.78
C ILE A 5 -44.21 26.68 48.39
N PRO A 6 -45.09 27.06 47.45
CA PRO A 6 -46.25 26.26 47.10
C PRO A 6 -45.83 24.95 46.40
N LYS A 7 -46.38 23.81 46.84
CA LYS A 7 -46.05 22.45 46.35
C LYS A 7 -46.03 22.30 44.81
N ARG A 8 -46.81 23.10 44.08
CA ARG A 8 -46.83 23.14 42.60
C ARG A 8 -45.50 23.56 41.97
N THR A 9 -44.74 24.45 42.61
CA THR A 9 -43.44 24.89 42.07
C THR A 9 -42.39 23.79 42.06
N TYR A 10 -42.41 22.87 43.03
CA TYR A 10 -41.54 21.68 43.02
C TYR A 10 -41.86 20.74 41.85
N TRP A 11 -43.13 20.55 41.52
CA TRP A 11 -43.54 19.75 40.35
C TRP A 11 -43.11 20.39 39.02
N ILE A 12 -43.24 21.71 38.89
CA ILE A 12 -42.78 22.43 37.69
C ILE A 12 -41.26 22.30 37.56
N ALA A 13 -40.51 22.52 38.65
CA ALA A 13 -39.05 22.38 38.65
C ALA A 13 -38.62 20.95 38.28
N LEU A 14 -39.31 19.93 38.80
CA LEU A 14 -39.07 18.53 38.46
C LEU A 14 -39.29 18.27 36.96
N CYS A 15 -40.42 18.73 36.40
CA CYS A 15 -40.71 18.55 34.97
C CYS A 15 -39.69 19.24 34.07
N VAL A 16 -39.27 20.46 34.40
CA VAL A 16 -38.25 21.20 33.65
C VAL A 16 -36.89 20.48 33.73
N SER A 17 -36.51 20.01 34.92
CA SER A 17 -35.29 19.22 35.10
C SER A 17 -35.32 17.95 34.25
N LEU A 18 -36.43 17.21 34.29
CA LEU A 18 -36.59 15.97 33.53
C LEU A 18 -36.52 16.21 32.02
N PHE A 19 -37.16 17.28 31.55
CA PHE A 19 -37.11 17.68 30.15
C PHE A 19 -35.68 18.01 29.71
N LEU A 20 -34.96 18.84 30.47
CA LEU A 20 -33.58 19.20 30.16
C LEU A 20 -32.65 17.97 30.17
N THR A 21 -32.77 17.10 31.18
CA THR A 21 -31.99 15.85 31.23
C THR A 21 -32.27 14.96 30.02
N THR A 22 -33.54 14.85 29.62
CA THR A 22 -33.92 14.05 28.44
C THR A 22 -33.33 14.65 27.16
N CYS A 23 -33.43 15.97 26.97
CA CYS A 23 -32.81 16.64 25.81
C CYS A 23 -31.29 16.44 25.77
N CYS A 24 -30.60 16.58 26.90
CA CYS A 24 -29.16 16.34 26.97
C CYS A 24 -28.80 14.89 26.61
N LEU A 25 -29.58 13.91 27.08
CA LEU A 25 -29.36 12.50 26.76
C LEU A 25 -29.57 12.21 25.27
N VAL A 26 -30.62 12.77 24.66
CA VAL A 26 -30.89 12.59 23.23
C VAL A 26 -29.76 13.18 22.39
N ILE A 27 -29.36 14.42 22.67
CA ILE A 27 -28.24 15.09 21.97
C ILE A 27 -26.95 14.28 22.14
N TYR A 28 -26.69 13.77 23.35
CA TYR A 28 -25.50 12.96 23.61
C TYR A 28 -25.50 11.67 22.79
N ILE A 29 -26.60 10.93 22.76
CA ILE A 29 -26.71 9.68 22.00
C ILE A 29 -26.54 9.94 20.50
N GLU A 30 -27.18 10.98 19.97
CA GLU A 30 -27.07 11.33 18.55
C GLU A 30 -25.66 11.77 18.19
N SER A 31 -25.01 12.55 19.06
CA SER A 31 -23.61 12.93 18.91
C SER A 31 -22.67 11.72 18.92
N GLN A 32 -22.90 10.73 19.79
CA GLN A 32 -22.07 9.52 19.84
C GLN A 32 -22.25 8.67 18.58
N ASN A 33 -23.48 8.51 18.11
CA ASN A 33 -23.76 7.78 16.88
C ASN A 33 -23.09 8.44 15.66
N LYS A 34 -23.18 9.77 15.57
CA LYS A 34 -22.55 10.53 14.49
C LYS A 34 -21.03 10.43 14.52
N LEU A 35 -20.41 10.56 15.70
CA LEU A 35 -18.96 10.40 15.86
C LEU A 35 -18.49 9.01 15.45
N ASN A 36 -19.21 7.96 15.85
CA ASN A 36 -18.87 6.58 15.46
C ASN A 36 -19.00 6.37 13.95
N GLN A 37 -20.03 6.96 13.33
CA GLN A 37 -20.20 6.90 11.88
C GLN A 37 -19.07 7.62 11.15
N GLU A 38 -18.76 8.87 11.52
CA GLU A 38 -17.67 9.66 10.92
C GLU A 38 -16.32 8.95 11.09
N TYR A 39 -16.08 8.32 12.25
CA TYR A 39 -14.87 7.53 12.47
C TYR A 39 -14.78 6.33 11.52
N ASN A 40 -15.86 5.57 11.35
CA ASN A 40 -15.88 4.41 10.45
C ASN A 40 -15.68 4.84 8.98
N GLU A 41 -16.37 5.90 8.55
CA GLU A 41 -16.20 6.47 7.20
C GLU A 41 -14.77 6.95 6.98
N GLN A 42 -14.14 7.57 7.98
CA GLN A 42 -12.76 7.99 7.91
C GLN A 42 -11.80 6.79 7.81
N VAL A 43 -12.01 5.75 8.60
CA VAL A 43 -11.19 4.53 8.55
C VAL A 43 -11.32 3.84 7.18
N GLU A 44 -12.53 3.74 6.63
CA GLU A 44 -12.77 3.16 5.31
C GLU A 44 -12.13 4.00 4.19
N SER A 45 -12.28 5.33 4.27
CA SER A 45 -11.72 6.25 3.30
C SER A 45 -10.18 6.23 3.32
N VAL A 46 -9.57 6.33 4.50
CA VAL A 46 -8.10 6.24 4.64
C VAL A 46 -7.60 4.86 4.24
N GLY A 47 -8.31 3.80 4.61
CA GLY A 47 -7.97 2.43 4.23
C GLY A 47 -7.97 2.25 2.71
N SER A 48 -9.00 2.74 2.01
CA SER A 48 -9.08 2.64 0.56
C SER A 48 -8.01 3.47 -0.15
N MET A 49 -7.71 4.69 0.33
CA MET A 49 -6.60 5.50 -0.18
C MET A 49 -5.25 4.80 -0.02
N ILE A 50 -4.98 4.20 1.15
CA ILE A 50 -3.73 3.46 1.38
C ILE A 50 -3.60 2.26 0.43
N VAL A 51 -4.67 1.50 0.23
CA VAL A 51 -4.66 0.36 -0.71
C VAL A 51 -4.36 0.84 -2.12
N GLN A 52 -5.01 1.93 -2.55
CA GLN A 52 -4.78 2.53 -3.86
C GLN A 52 -3.32 3.00 -4.03
N ASP A 53 -2.74 3.63 -3.01
CA ASP A 53 -1.34 4.07 -3.05
C ASP A 53 -0.37 2.89 -3.16
N ILE A 54 -0.65 1.78 -2.47
CA ILE A 54 0.13 0.54 -2.58
C ILE A 54 0.02 -0.03 -4.00
N GLU A 55 -1.19 -0.13 -4.55
CA GLU A 55 -1.42 -0.64 -5.90
C GLU A 55 -0.70 0.21 -6.96
N LEU A 56 -0.80 1.53 -6.87
CA LEU A 56 -0.12 2.45 -7.76
C LEU A 56 1.40 2.32 -7.66
N SER A 57 1.95 2.21 -6.45
CA SER A 57 3.39 2.04 -6.23
C SER A 57 3.90 0.72 -6.81
N VAL A 58 3.17 -0.39 -6.59
CA VAL A 58 3.53 -1.69 -7.16
C VAL A 58 3.46 -1.66 -8.68
N HIS A 59 2.40 -1.07 -9.25
CA HIS A 59 2.25 -0.97 -10.69
C HIS A 59 3.37 -0.16 -11.34
N ASP A 60 3.71 0.99 -10.76
CA ASP A 60 4.80 1.87 -11.23
C ASP A 60 6.18 1.19 -11.14
N ASN A 61 6.40 0.37 -10.11
CA ASN A 61 7.60 -0.47 -9.99
C ASN A 61 7.69 -1.52 -11.10
N ILE A 62 6.59 -2.25 -11.34
CA ILE A 62 6.51 -3.25 -12.42
C ILE A 62 6.77 -2.57 -13.77
N LEU A 63 6.07 -1.48 -14.07
CA LEU A 63 6.21 -0.75 -15.33
C LEU A 63 7.66 -0.29 -15.59
N SER A 64 8.39 0.08 -14.53
CA SER A 64 9.80 0.47 -14.65
C SER A 64 10.70 -0.69 -15.10
N LEU A 65 10.43 -1.91 -14.61
CA LEU A 65 11.13 -3.13 -15.02
C LEU A 65 10.70 -3.59 -16.41
N GLU A 66 9.42 -3.46 -16.74
CA GLU A 66 8.89 -3.77 -18.08
C GLU A 66 9.50 -2.86 -19.15
N ASN A 67 9.60 -1.56 -18.88
CA ASN A 67 10.25 -0.61 -19.78
C ASN A 67 11.74 -0.94 -20.00
N LEU A 68 12.44 -1.43 -18.98
CA LEU A 68 13.83 -1.89 -19.12
C LEU A 68 13.92 -3.13 -20.02
N ARG A 69 13.03 -4.10 -19.82
CA ARG A 69 12.92 -5.30 -20.65
C ARG A 69 12.60 -4.91 -22.10
N GLU A 70 11.55 -4.14 -22.33
CA GLU A 70 11.06 -3.76 -23.67
C GLU A 70 12.15 -3.06 -24.47
N ARG A 71 12.83 -2.06 -23.90
CA ARG A 71 13.94 -1.39 -24.58
C ARG A 71 15.08 -2.34 -24.93
N THR A 72 15.33 -3.35 -24.10
CA THR A 72 16.35 -4.38 -24.39
C THR A 72 15.89 -5.29 -25.52
N VAL A 73 14.62 -5.70 -25.55
CA VAL A 73 14.06 -6.59 -26.58
C VAL A 73 13.93 -5.86 -27.92
N GLU A 74 13.36 -4.66 -27.94
CA GLU A 74 13.15 -3.84 -29.15
C GLU A 74 14.47 -3.44 -29.84
N SER A 75 15.56 -3.44 -29.09
CA SER A 75 16.90 -3.12 -29.59
C SER A 75 17.75 -4.34 -29.92
N ASP A 76 17.15 -5.53 -30.00
CA ASP A 76 17.88 -6.79 -30.20
C ASP A 76 19.06 -6.97 -29.20
N GLY A 77 18.91 -6.43 -27.99
CA GLY A 77 19.88 -6.51 -26.91
C GLY A 77 20.92 -5.39 -26.85
N GLU A 78 20.94 -4.43 -27.77
CA GLU A 78 21.93 -3.33 -27.75
C GLU A 78 21.89 -2.54 -26.42
N PHE A 79 20.69 -2.33 -25.87
CA PHE A 79 20.52 -1.60 -24.62
C PHE A 79 20.98 -2.36 -23.36
N MET A 80 21.36 -3.64 -23.48
CA MET A 80 21.97 -4.39 -22.37
C MET A 80 23.26 -3.74 -21.88
N SER A 81 23.99 -3.04 -22.76
CA SER A 81 25.18 -2.25 -22.41
C SER A 81 24.89 -1.15 -21.36
N TYR A 82 23.64 -0.70 -21.24
CA TYR A 82 23.19 0.30 -20.28
C TYR A 82 22.51 -0.30 -19.04
N PHE A 83 22.41 -1.63 -18.94
CA PHE A 83 21.69 -2.33 -17.86
C PHE A 83 22.07 -1.80 -16.47
N LYS A 84 23.37 -1.68 -16.17
CA LYS A 84 23.85 -1.14 -14.90
C LYS A 84 23.33 0.27 -14.60
N SER A 85 23.34 1.15 -15.59
CA SER A 85 22.89 2.54 -15.42
C SER A 85 21.38 2.61 -15.21
N ASP A 86 20.63 1.83 -15.98
CA ASP A 86 19.18 1.77 -15.87
C ASP A 86 18.74 1.11 -14.56
N ALA A 87 19.37 0.00 -14.15
CA ALA A 87 19.15 -0.65 -12.87
C ALA A 87 19.46 0.30 -11.70
N THR A 88 20.58 1.03 -11.75
CA THR A 88 20.91 2.04 -10.73
C THR A 88 19.82 3.11 -10.63
N ARG A 89 19.33 3.60 -11.77
CA ARG A 89 18.26 4.61 -11.80
C ARG A 89 16.96 4.06 -11.22
N ILE A 90 16.58 2.84 -11.57
CA ILE A 90 15.38 2.18 -11.05
C ILE A 90 15.49 2.01 -9.53
N THR A 91 16.59 1.44 -9.01
CA THR A 91 16.77 1.24 -7.56
C THR A 91 16.86 2.55 -6.78
N ALA A 92 17.32 3.64 -7.41
CA ALA A 92 17.38 4.96 -6.79
C ALA A 92 16.01 5.66 -6.75
N GLN A 93 15.15 5.41 -7.74
CA GLN A 93 13.83 6.02 -7.84
C GLN A 93 12.75 5.22 -7.12
N LYS A 94 12.89 3.89 -7.08
CA LYS A 94 11.89 2.96 -6.56
C LYS A 94 12.40 2.32 -5.27
N GLU A 95 12.00 2.87 -4.13
CA GLU A 95 12.50 2.43 -2.81
C GLU A 95 12.25 0.93 -2.55
N ALA A 96 11.17 0.36 -3.07
CA ALA A 96 10.84 -1.05 -2.93
C ALA A 96 11.80 -1.99 -3.69
N ILE A 97 12.41 -1.51 -4.79
CA ILE A 97 13.31 -2.31 -5.63
C ILE A 97 14.74 -2.19 -5.08
N LYS A 98 15.24 -3.27 -4.48
CA LYS A 98 16.58 -3.29 -3.86
C LYS A 98 17.70 -3.66 -4.83
N PHE A 99 17.38 -4.43 -5.87
CA PHE A 99 18.29 -4.79 -6.94
C PHE A 99 17.49 -5.13 -8.19
N VAL A 100 18.16 -5.13 -9.34
CA VAL A 100 17.62 -5.60 -10.61
C VAL A 100 18.58 -6.63 -11.17
N GLU A 101 18.04 -7.71 -11.73
CA GLU A 101 18.81 -8.80 -12.32
C GLU A 101 18.32 -9.14 -13.71
N TRP A 102 19.20 -9.72 -14.51
CA TRP A 102 18.87 -10.31 -15.80
C TRP A 102 19.23 -11.79 -15.79
N ILE A 103 18.24 -12.63 -16.07
CA ILE A 103 18.36 -14.08 -16.12
C ILE A 103 18.34 -14.51 -17.59
N ASP A 104 19.33 -15.30 -18.01
CA ASP A 104 19.36 -15.84 -19.35
C ASP A 104 18.34 -16.98 -19.56
N ARG A 105 18.14 -17.39 -20.81
CA ARG A 105 17.24 -18.51 -21.16
C ARG A 105 17.56 -19.84 -20.45
N ASN A 106 18.78 -20.00 -19.93
CA ASN A 106 19.18 -21.21 -19.20
C ASN A 106 18.82 -21.13 -17.71
N GLY A 107 18.21 -20.04 -17.25
CA GLY A 107 17.94 -19.82 -15.83
C GLY A 107 19.17 -19.37 -15.05
N ILE A 108 20.16 -18.74 -15.69
CA ILE A 108 21.36 -18.26 -15.01
C ILE A 108 21.30 -16.75 -14.87
N ILE A 109 21.53 -16.24 -13.65
CA ILE A 109 21.65 -14.80 -13.39
C ILE A 109 22.97 -14.30 -14.01
N ARG A 110 22.87 -13.51 -15.08
CA ARG A 110 24.02 -13.02 -15.86
C ARG A 110 24.39 -11.58 -15.55
N GLU A 111 23.42 -10.78 -15.14
CA GLU A 111 23.64 -9.42 -14.64
C GLU A 111 22.85 -9.23 -13.35
N ILE A 112 23.43 -8.51 -12.40
CA ILE A 112 22.76 -8.11 -11.17
C ILE A 112 23.34 -6.80 -10.66
N HIS A 113 22.47 -5.88 -10.28
CA HIS A 113 22.87 -4.59 -9.76
C HIS A 113 22.03 -4.16 -8.55
N PRO A 114 22.64 -3.69 -7.46
CA PRO A 114 24.09 -3.54 -7.27
C PRO A 114 24.80 -4.89 -7.02
N LEU A 115 25.99 -5.07 -7.61
CA LEU A 115 26.68 -6.36 -7.63
C LEU A 115 27.32 -6.72 -6.28
N GLU A 116 27.87 -5.74 -5.56
CA GLU A 116 28.63 -5.99 -4.33
C GLU A 116 27.75 -6.61 -3.24
N GLU A 117 26.54 -6.07 -3.04
CA GLU A 117 25.59 -6.61 -2.06
C GLU A 117 24.97 -7.95 -2.50
N ASN A 118 24.94 -8.24 -3.81
CA ASN A 118 24.25 -9.39 -4.38
C ASN A 118 25.17 -10.42 -5.05
N LYS A 119 26.48 -10.36 -4.76
CA LYS A 119 27.50 -11.18 -5.41
C LYS A 119 27.26 -12.68 -5.32
N ALA A 120 26.64 -13.14 -4.24
CA ALA A 120 26.29 -14.54 -4.03
C ALA A 120 25.26 -15.08 -5.05
N ALA A 121 24.45 -14.21 -5.65
CA ALA A 121 23.47 -14.57 -6.67
C ALA A 121 24.03 -14.47 -8.10
N TYR A 122 25.19 -13.84 -8.30
CA TYR A 122 25.79 -13.74 -9.62
C TYR A 122 26.19 -15.13 -10.14
N LEU A 123 25.77 -15.46 -11.38
CA LEU A 123 25.93 -16.77 -12.01
C LEU A 123 25.21 -17.94 -11.33
N LEU A 124 24.28 -17.64 -10.42
CA LEU A 124 23.44 -18.67 -9.81
C LEU A 124 22.49 -19.25 -10.87
N ASP A 125 22.43 -20.59 -10.93
CA ASP A 125 21.38 -21.30 -11.65
C ASP A 125 20.12 -21.34 -10.77
N ILE A 126 19.03 -20.75 -11.26
CA ILE A 126 17.77 -20.69 -10.53
C ILE A 126 16.90 -21.94 -10.74
N LYS A 127 17.22 -22.83 -11.69
CA LYS A 127 16.45 -24.07 -11.94
C LYS A 127 16.24 -24.96 -10.71
N PRO A 128 17.24 -25.15 -9.81
CA PRO A 128 17.04 -25.94 -8.60
C PRO A 128 16.15 -25.25 -7.56
N ILE A 129 15.81 -23.97 -7.74
CA ILE A 129 15.03 -23.16 -6.81
C ILE A 129 13.58 -23.14 -7.31
N GLU A 130 12.81 -24.16 -6.91
CA GLU A 130 11.46 -24.45 -7.44
C GLU A 130 10.55 -23.23 -7.52
N TYR A 131 10.38 -22.49 -6.40
CA TYR A 131 9.52 -21.31 -6.37
C TYR A 131 9.97 -20.19 -7.33
N ARG A 132 11.27 -20.10 -7.64
CA ARG A 132 11.83 -19.00 -8.43
C ARG A 132 11.84 -19.32 -9.91
N TYR A 133 12.18 -20.57 -10.26
CA TYR A 133 12.24 -21.00 -11.65
C TYR A 133 10.87 -21.05 -12.29
N ASP A 134 9.87 -21.57 -11.58
CA ASP A 134 8.52 -21.68 -12.11
C ASP A 134 7.90 -20.30 -12.35
N ASP A 135 8.01 -19.38 -11.38
CA ASP A 135 7.56 -17.99 -11.51
C ASP A 135 8.25 -17.28 -12.68
N TRP A 136 9.58 -17.38 -12.75
CA TRP A 136 10.36 -16.80 -13.85
C TRP A 136 9.97 -17.37 -15.21
N LEU A 137 9.78 -18.69 -15.30
CA LEU A 137 9.40 -19.35 -16.55
C LEU A 137 7.99 -18.92 -16.98
N GLN A 138 7.05 -18.77 -16.03
CA GLN A 138 5.70 -18.32 -16.30
C GLN A 138 5.69 -16.88 -16.82
N ASN A 139 6.40 -15.97 -16.15
CA ASN A 139 6.43 -14.56 -16.54
C ASN A 139 7.23 -14.34 -17.83
N SER A 140 8.33 -15.07 -18.03
CA SER A 140 9.11 -15.02 -19.28
C SER A 140 8.30 -15.46 -20.49
N LYS A 141 7.36 -16.41 -20.35
CA LYS A 141 6.47 -16.84 -21.43
C LYS A 141 5.38 -15.82 -21.78
N ASN A 142 5.04 -14.96 -20.82
CA ASN A 142 4.01 -13.94 -20.97
C ASN A 142 4.61 -12.54 -21.22
N ASP A 143 5.91 -12.46 -21.49
CA ASP A 143 6.66 -11.21 -21.62
C ASP A 143 6.41 -10.25 -20.44
N ARG A 144 6.51 -10.76 -19.20
CA ARG A 144 6.32 -10.01 -17.95
C ARG A 144 7.59 -9.97 -17.13
N ALA A 145 7.79 -8.86 -16.40
CA ALA A 145 8.82 -8.78 -15.37
C ALA A 145 8.39 -9.59 -14.13
N ASN A 146 9.38 -10.09 -13.38
CA ASN A 146 9.17 -10.76 -12.09
C ASN A 146 9.24 -9.76 -10.93
#